data_AF-A0A9E5YW99-F1
#
_entry.id   AF-A0A9E5YW99-F1
#
_cell.length_a   1.000
_cell.length_b   1.000
_cell.length_c   1.000
_cell.angle_alpha   90.00
_cell.angle_beta   90.00
_cell.angle_gamma   90.00
#
_symmetry.space_group_name_H-M   'P 1'
#
loop_
_entity.id
_entity.type
_entity.pdbx_description
1 polymer ?
#
loop_
_entity_poly.entity_id
_entity_poly.type
_entity_poly.pdbx_seq_one_letter_code
_entity_poly.pdbx_strand_id
1 'polypeptide(L)'
;TTQNIEWYFVGDAPTDEEQAIIDFVDVVRREDFPLVESVQRGLHSQGYHQGRFVVDKDHTYISEHAVHDLQYKVLKALGEAE
;
A
#
# COMPACT_ATOMS: atom_id res chain seq x y z
N THR A 1 2.35 -13.47 6.70
CA THR A 1 1.23 -12.55 6.38
C THR A 1 0.23 -13.28 5.52
N THR A 2 -1.06 -13.23 5.86
CA THR A 2 -2.12 -13.78 4.99
C THR A 2 -2.66 -12.64 4.13
N GLN A 3 -2.73 -12.83 2.82
CA GLN A 3 -3.31 -11.88 1.89
C GLN A 3 -4.48 -12.54 1.16
N ASN A 4 -5.66 -11.93 1.25
CA ASN A 4 -6.82 -12.34 0.48
C ASN A 4 -6.89 -11.46 -0.78
N ILE A 5 -6.97 -12.11 -1.94
CA ILE A 5 -7.06 -11.45 -3.23
C ILE A 5 -8.33 -11.94 -3.90
N GLU A 6 -9.18 -10.99 -4.28
CA GLU A 6 -10.45 -11.26 -4.93
C GLU A 6 -10.44 -10.53 -6.28
N TRP A 7 -10.80 -11.26 -7.32
CA TRP A 7 -10.88 -10.77 -8.69
C TRP A 7 -12.33 -10.75 -9.12
N TYR A 8 -12.76 -9.62 -9.68
CA TYR A 8 -14.15 -9.38 -10.07
C TYR A 8 -14.19 -9.10 -11.57
N PHE A 9 -14.66 -10.08 -12.35
CA PHE A 9 -14.84 -9.99 -13.79
C PHE A 9 -16.32 -10.11 -14.16
N VAL A 10 -16.65 -9.77 -15.41
CA VAL A 10 -18.04 -9.87 -15.90
C VAL A 10 -18.44 -11.33 -16.15
N GLY A 11 -17.51 -12.16 -16.64
CA GLY A 11 -17.73 -13.58 -16.89
C GLY A 11 -17.54 -14.45 -15.64
N ASP A 12 -18.11 -15.65 -15.66
CA ASP A 12 -18.00 -16.63 -14.57
C ASP A 12 -16.58 -17.22 -14.42
N ALA A 13 -15.72 -17.01 -15.41
CA ALA A 13 -14.31 -17.38 -15.43
C ALA A 13 -13.50 -16.32 -16.18
N PRO A 14 -12.23 -16.08 -15.81
CA PRO A 14 -11.38 -15.13 -16.52
C PRO A 14 -11.11 -15.61 -17.96
N THR A 15 -11.14 -14.67 -18.89
CA THR A 15 -10.57 -14.85 -20.23
C THR A 15 -9.05 -15.00 -20.17
N ASP A 16 -8.43 -15.43 -21.26
CA ASP A 16 -6.97 -15.56 -21.32
C ASP A 16 -6.23 -14.23 -21.04
N GLU A 17 -6.79 -13.10 -21.49
CA GLU A 17 -6.24 -11.77 -21.22
C GLU A 17 -6.38 -11.37 -19.75
N GLU A 18 -7.54 -11.63 -19.13
CA GLU A 18 -7.77 -11.39 -17.71
C GLU A 18 -6.87 -12.27 -16.84
N GLN A 19 -6.67 -13.53 -17.22
CA GLN A 19 -5.75 -14.45 -16.55
C GLN A 19 -4.30 -13.94 -16.63
N ALA A 20 -3.88 -13.42 -17.78
CA ALA A 20 -2.56 -12.82 -17.91
C ALA A 20 -2.36 -11.61 -16.98
N ILE A 21 -3.40 -10.81 -16.75
CA ILE A 21 -3.38 -9.70 -15.77
C ILE A 21 -3.27 -10.25 -14.35
N ILE A 22 -4.03 -11.29 -14.00
CA ILE A 22 -3.96 -11.94 -12.68
C ILE A 22 -2.53 -12.42 -12.41
N ASP A 23 -1.93 -13.14 -13.36
CA ASP A 23 -0.59 -13.69 -13.23
C ASP A 23 0.47 -12.59 -13.13
N PHE A 24 0.33 -11.52 -13.92
CA PHE A 24 1.21 -10.35 -13.83
C PHE A 24 1.14 -9.67 -12.46
N VAL A 25 -0.07 -9.43 -11.95
CA VAL A 25 -0.27 -8.78 -10.65
C VAL A 25 0.20 -9.66 -9.50
N ASP A 26 0.07 -10.98 -9.59
CA ASP A 26 0.64 -11.91 -8.59
C ASP A 26 2.15 -11.74 -8.45
N VAL A 27 2.88 -11.52 -9.55
CA VAL A 27 4.32 -11.21 -9.49
C VAL A 27 4.57 -9.87 -8.81
N VAL A 28 3.92 -8.79 -9.27
CA VAL A 28 4.13 -7.44 -8.72
C VAL A 28 3.81 -7.39 -7.22
N ARG A 29 2.72 -8.04 -6.77
CA ARG A 29 2.34 -8.06 -5.36
C ARG A 29 3.32 -8.82 -4.47
N ARG A 30 4.02 -9.82 -5.01
CA ARG A 30 5.06 -10.51 -4.24
C ARG A 30 6.25 -9.60 -3.92
N GLU A 31 6.48 -8.58 -4.73
CA GLU A 31 7.52 -7.57 -4.47
C GLU A 31 7.20 -6.71 -3.25
N ASP A 32 5.91 -6.48 -2.95
CA ASP A 32 5.50 -5.67 -1.80
C ASP A 32 5.80 -6.35 -0.45
N PHE A 33 5.75 -7.68 -0.37
CA PHE A 33 5.96 -8.40 0.89
C PHE A 33 7.29 -8.09 1.57
N PRO A 34 8.46 -8.26 0.93
CA PRO A 34 9.72 -7.94 1.56
C PRO A 34 9.83 -6.46 1.93
N LEU A 35 9.18 -5.55 1.18
CA LEU A 35 9.18 -4.11 1.48
C LEU A 35 8.46 -3.82 2.79
N VAL A 36 7.19 -4.23 2.93
CA VAL A 36 6.41 -3.94 4.14
C VAL A 36 6.93 -4.70 5.36
N GLU A 37 7.46 -5.91 5.19
CA GLU A 37 8.08 -6.67 6.27
C GLU A 37 9.39 -6.02 6.74
N SER A 38 10.19 -5.51 5.80
CA SER A 38 11.41 -4.77 6.13
C SER A 38 11.10 -3.47 6.84
N VAL A 39 10.12 -2.71 6.36
CA VAL A 39 9.62 -1.48 7.02
C VAL A 39 9.15 -1.81 8.43
N GLN A 40 8.27 -2.80 8.60
CA GLN A 40 7.74 -3.17 9.92
C GLN A 40 8.86 -3.51 10.90
N ARG A 41 9.87 -4.31 10.49
CA ARG A 41 11.04 -4.60 11.33
C ARG A 41 11.84 -3.32 11.64
N GLY A 42 12.05 -2.47 10.65
CA GLY A 42 12.82 -1.22 10.77
C GLY A 42 12.18 -0.21 11.73
N LEU A 43 10.86 -0.11 11.75
CA LEU A 43 10.10 0.79 12.65
C LEU A 43 10.33 0.48 14.14
N HIS A 44 10.72 -0.76 14.49
CA HIS A 44 11.04 -1.15 15.87
C HIS A 44 12.48 -0.83 16.29
N SER A 45 13.33 -0.37 15.36
CA SER A 45 14.70 0.03 15.67
C SER A 45 14.72 1.30 16.53
N GLN A 46 15.55 1.31 17.58
CA GLN A 46 15.78 2.51 18.39
C GLN A 46 16.49 3.64 17.62
N GLY A 47 17.11 3.32 16.48
CA GLY A 47 17.70 4.33 15.58
C GLY A 47 16.67 4.98 14.64
N TYR A 48 15.51 4.36 14.45
CA TYR A 48 14.46 4.92 13.61
C TYR A 48 13.74 6.06 14.34
N HIS A 49 13.50 7.15 13.60
CA HIS A 49 12.69 8.28 14.01
C HIS A 49 11.58 8.46 12.97
N GLN A 50 10.51 9.18 13.31
CA GLN A 50 9.37 9.40 12.40
C GLN A 50 9.84 9.91 11.02
N GLY A 51 9.65 9.08 9.99
CA GLY A 51 9.96 9.42 8.60
C GLY A 51 9.07 10.56 8.09
N ARG A 52 9.61 11.35 7.16
CA ARG A 52 8.87 12.44 6.51
C ARG A 52 8.22 11.96 5.22
N PHE A 53 6.96 12.34 5.01
CA PHE A 53 6.31 12.17 3.71
C PHE A 53 6.91 13.07 2.63
N VAL A 54 7.23 12.48 1.49
CA VAL A 54 7.73 13.18 0.31
C VAL A 54 6.55 13.69 -0.50
N VAL A 55 6.17 14.94 -0.22
CA VAL A 55 5.07 15.63 -0.91
C VAL A 55 5.62 16.64 -1.89
N ASP A 56 5.28 16.47 -3.17
CA ASP A 56 5.58 17.46 -4.21
C ASP A 56 4.45 18.49 -4.35
N LYS A 57 4.75 19.61 -4.99
CA LYS A 57 3.80 20.73 -5.13
C LYS A 57 2.67 20.46 -6.11
N ASP A 58 2.89 19.55 -7.06
CA ASP A 58 1.97 19.28 -8.16
C ASP A 58 1.02 18.12 -7.82
N HIS A 59 1.19 17.52 -6.63
CA HIS A 59 0.50 16.31 -6.17
C HIS A 59 0.54 15.20 -7.21
N THR A 60 1.74 14.94 -7.74
CA THR A 60 1.93 13.92 -8.78
C THR A 60 1.67 12.50 -8.24
N TYR A 61 1.62 11.52 -9.13
CA TYR A 61 1.36 10.11 -8.77
C TYR A 61 2.44 9.50 -7.85
N ILE A 62 3.63 10.11 -7.74
CA ILE A 62 4.68 9.67 -6.82
C ILE A 62 4.67 10.41 -5.47
N SER A 63 3.76 11.37 -5.30
CA SER A 63 3.66 12.15 -4.06
C SER A 63 2.95 11.37 -2.96
N GLU A 64 3.47 11.44 -1.73
CA GLU A 64 2.93 10.71 -0.57
C GLU A 64 1.81 11.45 0.19
N HIS A 65 1.19 12.48 -0.40
CA HIS A 65 0.13 13.27 0.26
C HIS A 65 -1.11 12.43 0.61
N ALA A 66 -1.42 11.37 -0.16
CA ALA A 66 -2.51 10.45 0.15
C ALA A 66 -2.23 9.62 1.42
N VAL A 67 -0.97 9.24 1.65
CA VAL A 67 -0.57 8.52 2.88
C VAL A 67 -0.70 9.44 4.10
N HIS A 68 -0.32 10.71 3.94
CA HIS A 68 -0.52 11.72 4.98
C HIS A 68 -2.01 11.89 5.34
N ASP A 69 -2.89 12.05 4.34
CA ASP A 69 -4.34 12.17 4.56
C ASP A 69 -4.93 10.93 5.27
N LEU A 70 -4.50 9.73 4.87
CA LEU A 70 -4.89 8.49 5.54
C LEU A 70 -4.47 8.49 7.02
N GLN A 71 -3.21 8.81 7.31
CA GLN A 71 -2.74 8.84 8.70
C GLN A 71 -3.46 9.89 9.54
N TYR A 72 -3.74 11.07 8.98
CA TYR A 72 -4.52 12.09 9.66
C TYR A 72 -5.94 11.61 9.99
N LYS A 73 -6.61 10.91 9.08
CA LYS A 73 -7.92 10.28 9.34
C LYS A 73 -7.85 9.22 10.44
N VAL A 74 -6.78 8.44 10.50
CA VAL A 74 -6.54 7.47 11.59
C VAL A 74 -6.37 8.19 12.92
N LEU A 75 -5.53 9.22 12.99
CA LEU A 75 -5.35 10.03 14.20
C LEU A 75 -6.66 10.66 14.67
N LYS A 76 -7.46 11.20 13.74
CA LYS A 76 -8.78 11.74 14.04
C LYS A 76 -9.72 10.68 14.63
N ALA A 77 -9.73 9.47 14.04
CA ALA A 77 -10.53 8.36 14.55
C ALA A 77 -10.08 7.90 15.95
N LEU A 78 -8.79 8.04 16.26
CA LEU A 78 -8.22 7.76 17.59
C LEU A 78 -8.41 8.92 18.60
N GLY A 79 -8.92 10.08 18.16
CA GLY A 79 -9.05 11.27 19.00
C GLY A 79 -7.74 12.03 19.22
N GLU A 80 -6.74 11.80 18.38
CA GLU A 80 -5.40 12.40 18.44
C GLU A 80 -5.21 13.59 17.49
N ALA A 81 -6.22 13.88 16.65
CA ALA A 81 -6.25 15.04 15.77
C ALA A 81 -7.65 15.65 15.73
N GLU A 82 -7.73 16.99 15.66
CA GLU A 82 -8.97 17.77 15.55
C GLU A 82 -9.53 17.77 14.12
#